data_AF-A0A176S6R2-F1
#
_entry.id   AF-A0A176S6R2-F1
#
_cell.length_a   1.000
_cell.length_b   1.000
_cell.length_c   1.000
_cell.angle_alpha   90.00
_cell.angle_beta   90.00
_cell.angle_gamma   90.00
#
_symmetry.space_group_name_H-M   'P 1'
#
loop_
_entity.id
_entity.type
_entity.pdbx_description
1 polymer ?
#
loop_
_entity_poly.entity_id
_entity_poly.type
_entity_poly.pdbx_seq_one_letter_code
_entity_poly.pdbx_strand_id
1 'polypeptide(L)'
;MSFNTIINTALSTLLKDGAIADFLVDKAGNKAIAIFQAHFTFSAFEIAKSYQDSYTYTIAAIGAGLATPEQKFSFLQKLTHSKVEREFAEQIEQLYFQDFVAHRGADLDKKALRNQLIDNIKLLSKLPPIFSAEKRNLTESELAAFVNYKGGLAITDLILDQLHSLPDYLADETVEAFFRFKDLLGNATLFFLHEIFRRDKRTQDTIAALQRENLLLDVRDIKATQDKLVTRLQKQLDAQQASAMQAMKLGNFSEASQMSSQLDSLQNAIKAVPQNLQTAQAAWQNTHQEWLTFAERFHSWGDLLNSQISQVLAETETLHWEIGAVHQDVKSNLAKSEAIADDVKALKQSMAELLWR
;
A
#
# COMPACT_ATOMS: atom_id res chain seq x y z
N MET A 1 -1.26 16.28 5.18
CA MET A 1 -2.26 15.65 4.29
C MET A 1 -3.65 16.16 4.63
N SER A 2 -4.55 16.38 3.65
CA SER A 2 -5.97 16.54 4.00
C SER A 2 -6.51 15.17 4.37
N PHE A 3 -7.24 15.07 5.48
CA PHE A 3 -7.82 13.80 5.95
C PHE A 3 -8.70 13.13 4.87
N ASN A 4 -9.32 13.92 3.99
CA ASN A 4 -10.09 13.43 2.84
C ASN A 4 -9.24 12.65 1.83
N THR A 5 -7.98 13.05 1.61
CA THR A 5 -7.08 12.31 0.72
C THR A 5 -6.76 10.92 1.29
N ILE A 6 -6.56 10.81 2.62
CA ILE A 6 -6.32 9.52 3.30
C ILE A 6 -7.50 8.59 3.09
N ILE A 7 -8.72 9.09 3.36
CA ILE A 7 -9.93 8.28 3.25
C ILE A 7 -10.14 7.82 1.81
N ASN A 8 -10.02 8.73 0.84
CA ASN A 8 -10.21 8.40 -0.57
C ASN A 8 -9.22 7.33 -1.03
N THR A 9 -7.94 7.47 -0.69
CA THR A 9 -6.93 6.47 -1.04
C THR A 9 -7.18 5.14 -0.33
N ALA A 10 -7.60 5.12 0.94
CA ALA A 10 -7.95 3.88 1.65
C ALA A 10 -9.12 3.16 0.97
N LEU A 11 -10.19 3.89 0.66
CA LEU A 11 -11.36 3.34 0.00
C LEU A 11 -11.05 2.90 -1.44
N SER A 12 -10.20 3.61 -2.17
CA SER A 12 -9.73 3.14 -3.49
C SER A 12 -8.89 1.87 -3.34
N THR A 13 -8.12 1.76 -2.25
CA THR A 13 -7.32 0.58 -1.93
C THR A 13 -8.18 -0.63 -1.55
N LEU A 14 -9.33 -0.40 -0.92
CA LEU A 14 -10.35 -1.40 -0.64
C LEU A 14 -10.90 -2.03 -1.93
N LEU A 15 -11.17 -1.19 -2.93
CA LEU A 15 -11.86 -1.60 -4.16
C LEU A 15 -10.94 -2.03 -5.29
N LYS A 16 -9.64 -2.23 -5.04
CA LYS A 16 -8.67 -2.61 -6.09
C LYS A 16 -9.04 -3.91 -6.82
N ASP A 17 -9.85 -4.78 -6.22
CA ASP A 17 -10.33 -6.02 -6.83
C ASP A 17 -11.48 -5.85 -7.83
N GLY A 18 -11.96 -4.64 -8.10
CA GLY A 18 -13.03 -4.42 -9.07
C GLY A 18 -13.21 -2.98 -9.53
N ALA A 19 -14.05 -2.78 -10.53
CA ALA A 19 -14.42 -1.46 -11.04
C ALA A 19 -15.81 -1.05 -10.54
N ILE A 20 -15.96 0.23 -10.17
CA ILE A 20 -17.28 0.77 -9.83
C ILE A 20 -18.11 0.93 -11.10
N ALA A 21 -19.33 0.40 -11.10
CA ALA A 21 -20.23 0.40 -12.25
C ALA A 21 -21.17 1.61 -12.29
N ASP A 22 -20.60 2.80 -12.43
CA ASP A 22 -21.38 4.05 -12.47
C ASP A 22 -22.37 4.11 -13.67
N PHE A 23 -22.17 3.24 -14.67
CA PHE A 23 -22.99 3.16 -15.88
C PHE A 23 -24.22 2.23 -15.78
N LEU A 24 -24.35 1.43 -14.71
CA LEU A 24 -25.45 0.46 -14.59
C LEU A 24 -26.69 1.04 -13.87
N VAL A 25 -26.55 2.14 -13.13
CA VAL A 25 -27.65 2.68 -12.31
C VAL A 25 -27.57 4.21 -12.27
N ASP A 26 -28.63 4.91 -12.70
CA ASP A 26 -28.78 6.39 -12.56
C ASP A 26 -28.68 6.89 -11.11
N LYS A 27 -28.70 5.98 -10.13
CA LYS A 27 -28.54 6.21 -8.68
C LYS A 27 -27.39 5.40 -8.07
N ALA A 28 -26.43 4.93 -8.89
CA ALA A 28 -25.30 4.12 -8.44
C ALA A 28 -24.58 4.77 -7.24
N GLY A 29 -24.33 6.08 -7.31
CA GLY A 29 -23.69 6.83 -6.24
C GLY A 29 -24.45 6.79 -4.91
N ASN A 30 -25.75 7.08 -4.90
CA ASN A 30 -26.55 7.08 -3.66
C ASN A 30 -26.65 5.68 -3.05
N LYS A 31 -26.73 4.65 -3.89
CA LYS A 31 -26.79 3.26 -3.43
C LYS A 31 -25.45 2.77 -2.89
N ALA A 32 -24.34 3.16 -3.54
CA ALA A 32 -23.00 2.90 -3.05
C ALA A 32 -22.78 3.57 -1.69
N ILE A 33 -23.13 4.85 -1.56
CA ILE A 33 -23.06 5.59 -0.28
C ILE A 33 -23.85 4.87 0.81
N ALA A 34 -25.09 4.45 0.54
CA ALA A 34 -25.91 3.72 1.51
C ALA A 34 -25.27 2.38 1.95
N ILE A 35 -24.64 1.65 1.02
CA ILE A 35 -23.91 0.41 1.34
C ILE A 35 -22.68 0.70 2.18
N PHE A 36 -21.91 1.74 1.85
CA PHE A 36 -20.77 2.16 2.66
C PHE A 36 -21.20 2.56 4.07
N GLN A 37 -22.29 3.32 4.22
CA GLN A 37 -22.84 3.68 5.54
C GLN A 37 -23.28 2.45 6.34
N ALA A 38 -23.82 1.43 5.68
CA ALA A 38 -24.32 0.22 6.35
C ALA A 38 -23.22 -0.78 6.72
N HIS A 39 -22.19 -0.92 5.88
CA HIS A 39 -21.21 -2.01 5.99
C HIS A 39 -19.78 -1.53 6.28
N PHE A 40 -19.39 -0.36 5.78
CA PHE A 40 -18.06 0.22 5.99
C PHE A 40 -18.05 1.07 7.27
N THR A 41 -18.20 0.41 8.40
CA THR A 41 -18.37 1.03 9.73
C THR A 41 -17.04 1.45 10.39
N PHE A 42 -15.98 1.63 9.61
CA PHE A 42 -14.70 2.12 10.12
C PHE A 42 -14.81 3.59 10.53
N SER A 43 -14.28 3.91 11.70
CA SER A 43 -14.02 5.29 12.08
C SER A 43 -12.82 5.86 11.32
N ALA A 44 -12.80 7.20 11.23
CA ALA A 44 -11.66 7.97 10.76
C ALA A 44 -10.35 7.57 11.45
N PHE A 45 -10.39 7.41 12.78
CA PHE A 45 -9.29 6.91 13.59
C PHE A 45 -8.82 5.51 13.19
N GLU A 46 -9.74 4.56 12.97
CA GLU A 46 -9.37 3.21 12.54
C GLU A 46 -8.71 3.20 11.17
N ILE A 47 -9.17 4.03 10.23
CA ILE A 47 -8.54 4.16 8.91
C ILE A 47 -7.12 4.73 9.03
N ALA A 48 -6.94 5.81 9.82
CA ALA A 48 -5.62 6.38 10.07
C ALA A 48 -4.70 5.38 10.77
N LYS A 49 -5.22 4.60 11.72
CA LYS A 49 -4.47 3.53 12.37
C LYS A 49 -4.06 2.45 11.37
N SER A 50 -4.94 1.98 10.50
CA SER A 50 -4.58 1.00 9.46
C SER A 50 -3.51 1.53 8.51
N TYR A 51 -3.52 2.82 8.20
CA TYR A 51 -2.42 3.47 7.46
C TYR A 51 -1.10 3.46 8.22
N GLN A 52 -1.14 3.80 9.51
CA GLN A 52 0.04 3.77 10.37
C GLN A 52 0.62 2.35 10.49
N ASP A 53 -0.25 1.38 10.76
CA ASP A 53 0.11 -0.03 10.88
C ASP A 53 0.73 -0.52 9.56
N SER A 54 0.11 -0.20 8.44
CA SER A 54 0.60 -0.50 7.10
C SER A 54 1.98 0.09 6.83
N TYR A 55 2.16 1.39 7.11
CA TYR A 55 3.45 2.07 6.98
C TYR A 55 4.53 1.39 7.83
N THR A 56 4.18 0.99 9.06
CA THR A 56 5.12 0.27 9.94
C THR A 56 5.55 -1.07 9.33
N TYR A 57 4.61 -1.87 8.80
CA TYR A 57 4.97 -3.10 8.08
C TYR A 57 5.81 -2.82 6.83
N THR A 58 5.54 -1.75 6.10
CA THR A 58 6.34 -1.32 4.95
C THR A 58 7.79 -1.03 5.32
N ILE A 59 8.02 -0.21 6.34
CA ILE A 59 9.37 0.15 6.79
C ILE A 59 10.14 -1.11 7.21
N ALA A 60 9.48 -2.02 7.94
CA ALA A 60 10.07 -3.30 8.34
C ALA A 60 10.39 -4.20 7.14
N ALA A 61 9.46 -4.35 6.19
CA ALA A 61 9.64 -5.20 5.02
C ALA A 61 10.75 -4.69 4.08
N ILE A 62 10.83 -3.37 3.87
CA ILE A 62 11.94 -2.76 3.11
C ILE A 62 13.26 -2.96 3.85
N GLY A 63 13.29 -2.74 5.17
CA GLY A 63 14.48 -2.97 6.00
C GLY A 63 14.98 -4.40 5.92
N ALA A 64 14.09 -5.37 6.08
CA ALA A 64 14.40 -6.78 5.92
C ALA A 64 14.91 -7.06 4.50
N GLY A 65 14.28 -6.50 3.47
CA GLY A 65 14.70 -6.61 2.08
C GLY A 65 16.11 -6.09 1.79
N LEU A 66 16.60 -5.12 2.57
CA LEU A 66 17.95 -4.55 2.44
C LEU A 66 19.01 -5.28 3.29
N ALA A 67 18.61 -5.99 4.34
CA ALA A 67 19.53 -6.65 5.28
C ALA A 67 20.37 -7.78 4.63
N THR A 68 21.40 -8.27 5.34
CA THR A 68 22.19 -9.41 4.82
C THR A 68 21.37 -10.70 4.81
N PRO A 69 21.72 -11.72 4.01
CA PRO A 69 20.99 -12.99 3.98
C PRO A 69 20.79 -13.64 5.36
N GLU A 70 21.79 -13.55 6.24
CA GLU A 70 21.76 -14.12 7.59
C GLU A 70 20.76 -13.38 8.49
N GLN A 71 20.73 -12.06 8.40
CA GLN A 71 19.82 -11.20 9.16
C GLN A 71 18.39 -11.30 8.66
N LYS A 72 18.23 -11.36 7.33
CA LYS A 72 16.97 -11.68 6.66
C LYS A 72 16.37 -12.95 7.22
N PHE A 73 17.15 -14.03 7.24
CA PHE A 73 16.69 -15.32 7.73
C PHE A 73 16.30 -15.26 9.22
N SER A 74 17.12 -14.60 10.05
CA SER A 74 16.84 -14.47 11.49
C SER A 74 15.57 -13.64 11.78
N PHE A 75 15.41 -12.49 11.11
CA PHE A 75 14.23 -11.64 11.21
C PHE A 75 12.96 -12.44 10.84
N LEU A 76 12.99 -13.12 9.70
CA LEU A 76 11.86 -13.84 9.15
C LEU A 76 11.47 -15.06 10.00
N GLN A 77 12.45 -15.85 10.46
CA GLN A 77 12.20 -17.03 11.30
C GLN A 77 11.47 -16.67 12.61
N LYS A 78 11.77 -15.51 13.19
CA LYS A 78 11.14 -15.06 14.44
C LYS A 78 9.74 -14.51 14.24
N LEU A 79 9.44 -13.95 13.07
CA LEU A 79 8.16 -13.31 12.79
C LEU A 79 7.09 -14.28 12.26
N THR A 80 7.41 -15.14 11.30
CA THR A 80 6.35 -15.85 10.54
C THR A 80 6.17 -17.33 10.89
N HIS A 81 6.80 -17.83 11.97
CA HIS A 81 6.68 -19.22 12.48
C HIS A 81 6.90 -20.35 11.44
N SER A 82 7.32 -20.03 10.20
CA SER A 82 7.24 -20.94 9.04
C SER A 82 8.57 -20.99 8.25
N LYS A 83 8.65 -21.92 7.30
CA LYS A 83 9.69 -21.96 6.25
C LYS A 83 9.49 -20.74 5.36
N VAL A 84 10.07 -19.63 5.78
CA VAL A 84 9.92 -18.38 5.02
C VAL A 84 10.55 -18.56 3.66
N GLU A 85 9.77 -18.24 2.62
CA GLU A 85 10.23 -18.31 1.26
C GLU A 85 11.36 -17.32 1.06
N ARG A 86 12.47 -17.79 0.48
CA ARG A 86 13.65 -17.00 0.14
C ARG A 86 13.27 -15.72 -0.64
N GLU A 87 12.17 -15.79 -1.37
CA GLU A 87 11.60 -14.75 -2.22
C GLU A 87 11.15 -13.50 -1.45
N PHE A 88 10.71 -13.64 -0.19
CA PHE A 88 10.19 -12.52 0.62
C PHE A 88 11.14 -11.31 0.66
N ALA A 89 12.43 -11.56 0.91
CA ALA A 89 13.43 -10.51 1.10
C ALA A 89 14.36 -10.31 -0.11
N GLU A 90 14.26 -11.16 -1.12
CA GLU A 90 15.08 -11.07 -2.34
C GLU A 90 14.54 -10.02 -3.32
N GLN A 91 13.24 -9.78 -3.33
CA GLN A 91 12.62 -8.87 -4.31
C GLN A 91 13.03 -7.41 -4.12
N ILE A 92 13.23 -6.94 -2.89
CA ILE A 92 13.77 -5.58 -2.65
C ILE A 92 15.21 -5.47 -3.13
N GLU A 93 16.03 -6.48 -2.89
CA GLU A 93 17.40 -6.52 -3.38
C GLU A 93 17.44 -6.46 -4.91
N GLN A 94 16.69 -7.35 -5.57
CA GLN A 94 16.75 -7.57 -7.01
C GLN A 94 16.04 -6.47 -7.81
N LEU A 95 14.83 -6.06 -7.39
CA LEU A 95 13.96 -5.19 -8.19
C LEU A 95 14.10 -3.70 -7.86
N TYR A 96 14.66 -3.39 -6.68
CA TYR A 96 14.78 -2.02 -6.19
C TYR A 96 16.23 -1.64 -5.91
N PHE A 97 16.93 -2.32 -5.00
CA PHE A 97 18.25 -1.89 -4.54
C PHE A 97 19.32 -1.93 -5.64
N GLN A 98 19.48 -3.05 -6.34
CA GLN A 98 20.47 -3.15 -7.42
C GLN A 98 20.18 -2.17 -8.57
N ASP A 99 18.91 -2.06 -8.97
CA ASP A 99 18.47 -1.12 -9.99
C ASP A 99 18.70 0.33 -9.56
N PHE A 100 18.38 0.69 -8.31
CA PHE A 100 18.59 2.03 -7.77
C PHE A 100 20.07 2.42 -7.78
N VAL A 101 20.96 1.50 -7.40
CA VAL A 101 22.41 1.74 -7.51
C VAL A 101 22.82 1.97 -8.95
N ALA A 102 22.35 1.14 -9.88
CA ALA A 102 22.68 1.30 -11.30
C ALA A 102 22.25 2.67 -11.85
N HIS A 103 21.12 3.21 -11.39
CA HIS A 103 20.63 4.55 -11.78
C HIS A 103 21.41 5.71 -11.13
N ARG A 104 21.97 5.51 -9.94
CA ARG A 104 22.72 6.54 -9.20
C ARG A 104 24.19 6.65 -9.62
N GLY A 105 24.74 5.63 -10.28
CA GLY A 105 26.10 5.61 -10.85
C GLY A 105 26.97 4.47 -10.34
N ALA A 106 27.90 3.99 -11.17
CA ALA A 106 28.71 2.79 -10.92
C ALA A 106 29.74 2.93 -9.78
N ASP A 107 30.10 4.16 -9.39
CA ASP A 107 31.14 4.46 -8.39
C ASP A 107 30.61 4.51 -6.94
N LEU A 108 29.32 4.23 -6.73
CA LEU A 108 28.74 4.20 -5.38
C LEU A 108 29.18 2.97 -4.60
N ASP A 109 29.68 3.20 -3.39
CA ASP A 109 29.87 2.13 -2.41
C ASP A 109 28.50 1.55 -2.01
N LYS A 110 28.16 0.43 -2.65
CA LYS A 110 26.92 -0.33 -2.42
C LYS A 110 26.73 -0.69 -0.95
N LYS A 111 27.81 -0.98 -0.24
CA LYS A 111 27.76 -1.39 1.16
C LYS A 111 27.45 -0.18 2.04
N ALA A 112 28.15 0.94 1.82
CA ALA A 112 27.89 2.18 2.54
C ALA A 112 26.44 2.67 2.32
N LEU A 113 25.97 2.66 1.07
CA LEU A 113 24.60 3.05 0.73
C LEU A 113 23.56 2.15 1.40
N ARG A 114 23.73 0.82 1.34
CA ARG A 114 22.83 -0.13 2.02
C ARG A 114 22.74 0.17 3.52
N ASN A 115 23.88 0.41 4.15
CA ASN A 115 23.94 0.69 5.58
C ASN A 115 23.22 2.00 5.92
N GLN A 116 23.44 3.06 5.14
CA GLN A 116 22.73 4.32 5.29
C GLN A 116 21.21 4.14 5.19
N LEU A 117 20.72 3.35 4.22
CA LEU A 117 19.29 3.06 4.09
C LEU A 117 18.74 2.29 5.29
N ILE A 118 19.44 1.25 5.76
CA ILE A 118 19.02 0.46 6.93
C ILE A 118 19.00 1.31 8.20
N ASP A 119 19.99 2.17 8.41
CA ASP A 119 20.05 3.01 9.61
C ASP A 119 18.94 4.08 9.59
N ASN A 120 18.63 4.66 8.44
CA ASN A 120 17.47 5.54 8.29
C ASN A 120 16.16 4.80 8.57
N ILE A 121 16.00 3.56 8.08
CA ILE A 121 14.82 2.73 8.36
C ILE A 121 14.64 2.46 9.86
N LYS A 122 15.72 2.23 10.60
CA LYS A 122 15.66 2.10 12.08
C LYS A 122 15.28 3.39 12.78
N LEU A 123 15.70 4.54 12.26
CA LEU A 123 15.28 5.82 12.80
C LEU A 123 13.78 6.01 12.59
N LEU A 124 13.28 5.70 11.40
CA LEU A 124 11.85 5.75 11.06
C LEU A 124 11.00 4.86 11.98
N SER A 125 11.48 3.67 12.35
CA SER A 125 10.74 2.77 13.27
C SER A 125 10.59 3.31 14.69
N LYS A 126 11.34 4.37 15.05
CA LYS A 126 11.30 5.01 16.37
C LYS A 126 10.50 6.31 16.38
N LEU A 127 10.13 6.83 15.21
CA LEU A 127 9.38 8.06 15.10
C LEU A 127 7.95 7.87 15.61
N PRO A 128 7.31 8.94 16.12
CA PRO A 128 5.90 8.91 16.45
C PRO A 128 5.05 8.64 15.20
N PRO A 129 3.79 8.20 15.39
CA PRO A 129 2.85 8.02 14.28
C PRO A 129 2.71 9.27 13.40
N ILE A 130 2.77 9.06 12.09
CA ILE A 130 2.59 10.10 11.06
C ILE A 130 1.15 10.16 10.54
N PHE A 131 0.35 9.13 10.82
CA PHE A 131 -1.08 9.11 10.51
C PHE A 131 -1.90 9.18 11.79
N SER A 132 -2.76 10.20 11.88
CA SER A 132 -3.69 10.38 12.98
C SER A 132 -4.98 11.02 12.49
N ALA A 133 -6.09 10.65 13.13
CA ALA A 133 -7.40 11.21 12.85
C ALA A 133 -8.27 11.14 14.10
N GLU A 134 -9.29 11.99 14.14
CA GLU A 134 -10.27 11.99 15.22
C GLU A 134 -11.07 10.69 15.26
N LYS A 135 -11.48 10.28 16.47
CA LYS A 135 -12.39 9.14 16.64
C LYS A 135 -13.81 9.54 16.31
N ARG A 136 -14.13 9.57 15.02
CA ARG A 136 -15.46 9.83 14.48
C ARG A 136 -15.79 8.91 13.31
N ASN A 137 -17.07 8.79 13.00
CA ASN A 137 -17.51 8.13 11.77
C ASN A 137 -17.20 8.98 10.55
N LEU A 138 -17.15 8.34 9.38
CA LEU A 138 -17.11 9.04 8.11
C LEU A 138 -18.41 9.78 7.84
N THR A 139 -18.28 10.99 7.32
CA THR A 139 -19.39 11.82 6.86
C THR A 139 -19.88 11.36 5.50
N GLU A 140 -21.13 11.67 5.16
CA GLU A 140 -21.66 11.39 3.83
C GLU A 140 -20.87 12.11 2.73
N SER A 141 -20.39 13.33 2.99
CA SER A 141 -19.54 14.06 2.05
C SER A 141 -18.20 13.37 1.79
N GLU A 142 -17.60 12.72 2.79
CA GLU A 142 -16.37 11.95 2.62
C GLU A 142 -16.60 10.69 1.78
N LEU A 143 -17.72 9.99 2.03
CA LEU A 143 -18.11 8.82 1.24
C LEU A 143 -18.47 9.20 -0.21
N ALA A 144 -19.15 10.34 -0.41
CA ALA A 144 -19.50 10.85 -1.72
C ALA A 144 -18.27 11.33 -2.52
N ALA A 145 -17.30 11.95 -1.84
CA ALA A 145 -16.04 12.35 -2.47
C ALA A 145 -15.26 11.14 -2.99
N PHE A 146 -15.32 10.02 -2.27
CA PHE A 146 -14.69 8.77 -2.70
C PHE A 146 -15.33 8.18 -3.96
N VAL A 147 -16.67 8.07 -4.03
CA VAL A 147 -17.36 7.51 -5.21
C VAL A 147 -16.97 8.27 -6.49
N ASN A 148 -16.68 9.56 -6.37
CA ASN A 148 -16.27 10.41 -7.49
C ASN A 148 -14.74 10.55 -7.65
N TYR A 149 -13.94 9.88 -6.82
CA TYR A 149 -12.49 10.02 -6.83
C TYR A 149 -11.88 9.29 -8.03
N LYS A 150 -11.21 10.05 -8.90
CA LYS A 150 -10.49 9.56 -10.09
C LYS A 150 -8.98 9.73 -10.00
N GLY A 151 -8.46 10.03 -8.81
CA GLY A 151 -7.05 10.36 -8.63
C GLY A 151 -6.14 9.11 -8.66
N GLY A 152 -4.86 9.34 -8.98
CA GLY A 152 -3.82 8.31 -8.93
C GLY A 152 -3.56 7.82 -7.50
N LEU A 153 -2.92 6.65 -7.41
CA LEU A 153 -2.60 5.96 -6.16
C LEU A 153 -1.14 6.10 -5.73
N ALA A 154 -0.31 6.82 -6.48
CA ALA A 154 1.08 7.08 -6.07
C ALA A 154 1.07 7.99 -4.83
N ILE A 155 1.48 7.44 -3.68
CA ILE A 155 1.42 8.15 -2.39
C ILE A 155 2.77 8.31 -1.71
N THR A 156 3.89 7.94 -2.33
CA THR A 156 5.21 8.11 -1.69
C THR A 156 5.43 9.54 -1.22
N ASP A 157 5.26 10.53 -2.11
CA ASP A 157 5.47 11.93 -1.74
C ASP A 157 4.51 12.39 -0.63
N LEU A 158 3.30 11.86 -0.60
CA LEU A 158 2.33 12.16 0.47
C LEU A 158 2.79 11.61 1.83
N ILE A 159 3.38 10.41 1.86
CA ILE A 159 3.94 9.82 3.07
C ILE A 159 5.17 10.64 3.53
N LEU A 160 6.03 11.03 2.58
CA LEU A 160 7.21 11.86 2.86
C LEU A 160 6.81 13.23 3.41
N ASP A 161 5.78 13.87 2.86
CA ASP A 161 5.23 15.12 3.40
C ASP A 161 4.74 14.97 4.86
N GLN A 162 4.22 13.79 5.24
CA GLN A 162 3.84 13.53 6.64
C GLN A 162 5.08 13.36 7.52
N LEU A 163 6.13 12.70 7.03
CA LEU A 163 7.39 12.57 7.74
C LEU A 163 8.06 13.94 7.96
N HIS A 164 8.08 14.81 6.94
CA HIS A 164 8.60 16.19 7.05
C HIS A 164 7.87 17.06 8.07
N SER A 165 6.64 16.68 8.46
CA SER A 165 5.91 17.39 9.50
C SER A 165 6.36 17.04 10.93
N LEU A 166 7.16 15.98 11.09
CA LEU A 166 7.70 15.58 12.38
C LEU A 166 8.97 16.39 12.73
N PRO A 167 9.09 16.87 13.98
CA PRO A 167 10.25 17.66 14.39
C PRO A 167 11.56 16.85 14.43
N ASP A 168 11.48 15.55 14.73
CA ASP A 168 12.64 14.66 14.87
C ASP A 168 13.02 13.96 13.56
N TYR A 169 12.29 14.20 12.47
CA TYR A 169 12.62 13.63 11.17
C TYR A 169 13.70 14.47 10.48
N LEU A 170 14.89 13.90 10.38
CA LEU A 170 15.98 14.45 9.58
C LEU A 170 15.89 13.86 8.18
N ALA A 171 15.42 14.69 7.23
CA ALA A 171 15.33 14.31 5.83
C ALA A 171 16.71 13.88 5.30
N ASP A 172 16.77 12.66 4.78
CA ASP A 172 17.93 12.12 4.08
C ASP A 172 17.54 11.93 2.61
N GLU A 173 18.10 12.74 1.72
CA GLU A 173 17.76 12.72 0.29
C GLU A 173 18.00 11.34 -0.35
N THR A 174 18.91 10.54 0.21
CA THR A 174 19.21 9.20 -0.29
C THR A 174 18.08 8.23 0.06
N VAL A 175 17.59 8.24 1.32
CA VAL A 175 16.49 7.36 1.72
C VAL A 175 15.19 7.76 1.03
N GLU A 176 14.91 9.06 0.91
CA GLU A 176 13.70 9.50 0.24
C GLU A 176 13.70 9.18 -1.25
N ALA A 177 14.84 9.34 -1.93
CA ALA A 177 14.95 8.96 -3.33
C ALA A 177 14.82 7.45 -3.52
N PHE A 178 15.32 6.65 -2.57
CA PHE A 178 15.11 5.20 -2.61
C PHE A 178 13.63 4.84 -2.43
N PHE A 179 12.92 5.53 -1.52
CA PHE A 179 11.48 5.38 -1.36
C PHE A 179 10.67 5.82 -2.60
N ARG A 180 11.09 6.90 -3.27
CA ARG A 180 10.48 7.36 -4.53
C ARG A 180 10.78 6.45 -5.71
N PHE A 181 11.86 5.68 -5.66
CA PHE A 181 12.26 4.82 -6.75
C PHE A 181 11.18 3.76 -7.04
N LYS A 182 10.54 3.88 -8.21
CA LYS A 182 9.39 3.06 -8.63
C LYS A 182 8.23 3.07 -7.59
N ASP A 183 8.04 4.20 -6.91
CA ASP A 183 7.03 4.41 -5.86
C ASP A 183 7.07 3.30 -4.78
N LEU A 184 8.27 2.86 -4.38
CA LEU A 184 8.47 1.75 -3.44
C LEU A 184 7.68 1.92 -2.14
N LEU A 185 7.82 3.08 -1.49
CA LEU A 185 7.17 3.35 -0.20
C LEU A 185 5.64 3.38 -0.35
N GLY A 186 5.14 4.07 -1.38
CA GLY A 186 3.71 4.19 -1.66
C GLY A 186 3.08 2.84 -1.98
N ASN A 187 3.63 2.10 -2.94
CA ASN A 187 3.11 0.80 -3.33
C ASN A 187 3.13 -0.22 -2.19
N ALA A 188 4.22 -0.28 -1.42
CA ALA A 188 4.33 -1.15 -0.25
C ALA A 188 3.29 -0.77 0.83
N THR A 189 3.12 0.52 1.11
CA THR A 189 2.12 0.99 2.09
C THR A 189 0.70 0.70 1.61
N LEU A 190 0.42 0.82 0.31
CA LEU A 190 -0.90 0.44 -0.21
C LEU A 190 -1.11 -1.07 -0.22
N PHE A 191 -0.06 -1.87 -0.42
CA PHE A 191 -0.12 -3.33 -0.35
C PHE A 191 -0.52 -3.80 1.06
N PHE A 192 0.19 -3.38 2.11
CA PHE A 192 -0.15 -3.78 3.47
C PHE A 192 -1.51 -3.22 3.91
N LEU A 193 -1.86 -2.00 3.49
CA LEU A 193 -3.17 -1.42 3.77
C LEU A 193 -4.30 -2.26 3.14
N HIS A 194 -4.11 -2.65 1.87
CA HIS A 194 -5.03 -3.55 1.18
C HIS A 194 -5.16 -4.88 1.93
N GLU A 195 -4.04 -5.51 2.31
CA GLU A 195 -4.05 -6.78 3.03
C GLU A 195 -4.72 -6.69 4.41
N ILE A 196 -4.50 -5.59 5.15
CA ILE A 196 -5.20 -5.31 6.42
C ILE A 196 -6.71 -5.25 6.18
N PHE A 197 -7.16 -4.47 5.20
CA PHE A 197 -8.58 -4.37 4.91
C PHE A 197 -9.17 -5.67 4.39
N ARG A 198 -8.47 -6.41 3.51
CA ARG A 198 -8.92 -7.68 2.93
C ARG A 198 -9.25 -8.73 3.99
N ARG A 199 -8.52 -8.70 5.12
CA ARG A 199 -8.71 -9.61 6.26
C ARG A 199 -9.82 -9.17 7.21
N ASP A 200 -10.28 -7.91 7.17
CA ASP A 200 -11.35 -7.41 8.03
C ASP A 200 -12.73 -7.82 7.51
N LYS A 201 -13.58 -8.31 8.41
CA LYS A 201 -14.93 -8.80 8.06
C LYS A 201 -15.83 -7.69 7.51
N ARG A 202 -15.71 -6.45 8.01
CA ARG A 202 -16.50 -5.29 7.56
C ARG A 202 -16.20 -4.96 6.11
N THR A 203 -14.92 -5.04 5.72
CA THR A 203 -14.48 -4.89 4.33
C THR A 203 -15.11 -5.96 3.45
N GLN A 204 -14.99 -7.23 3.84
CA GLN A 204 -15.54 -8.35 3.07
C GLN A 204 -17.05 -8.20 2.87
N ASP A 205 -17.77 -7.78 3.91
CA ASP A 205 -19.21 -7.53 3.85
C ASP A 205 -19.57 -6.35 2.95
N THR A 206 -18.78 -5.27 2.99
CA THR A 206 -18.94 -4.10 2.12
C THR A 206 -18.75 -4.49 0.66
N ILE A 207 -17.66 -5.19 0.33
CA ILE A 207 -17.36 -5.67 -1.03
C ILE A 207 -18.48 -6.61 -1.51
N ALA A 208 -18.89 -7.58 -0.69
CA ALA A 208 -19.95 -8.51 -1.03
C ALA A 208 -21.30 -7.80 -1.26
N ALA A 209 -21.60 -6.74 -0.50
CA ALA A 209 -22.81 -5.94 -0.68
C ALA A 209 -22.75 -5.14 -2.00
N LEU A 210 -21.63 -4.48 -2.29
CA LEU A 210 -21.43 -3.77 -3.56
C LEU A 210 -21.54 -4.70 -4.77
N GLN A 211 -20.96 -5.90 -4.70
CA GLN A 211 -21.04 -6.91 -5.77
C GLN A 211 -22.46 -7.45 -5.95
N ARG A 212 -23.18 -7.73 -4.85
CA ARG A 212 -24.59 -8.17 -4.90
C ARG A 212 -25.45 -7.17 -5.66
N GLU A 213 -25.17 -5.89 -5.47
CA GLU A 213 -25.89 -4.78 -6.11
C GLU A 213 -25.34 -4.37 -7.48
N ASN A 214 -24.35 -5.08 -8.02
CA ASN A 214 -23.64 -4.78 -9.29
C ASN A 214 -22.97 -3.40 -9.31
N LEU A 215 -22.64 -2.85 -8.14
CA LEU A 215 -21.94 -1.59 -8.03
C LEU A 215 -20.43 -1.78 -8.09
N LEU A 216 -19.93 -2.97 -7.72
CA LEU A 216 -18.54 -3.38 -7.90
C LEU A 216 -18.49 -4.59 -8.82
N LEU A 217 -17.78 -4.47 -9.93
CA LEU A 217 -17.67 -5.50 -10.95
C LEU A 217 -16.27 -6.10 -10.96
N ASP A 218 -16.19 -7.42 -11.03
CA ASP A 218 -14.91 -8.09 -11.25
C ASP A 218 -14.51 -7.93 -12.73
N VAL A 219 -13.63 -6.97 -13.00
CA VAL A 219 -13.13 -6.68 -14.34
C VAL A 219 -11.89 -7.50 -14.70
N ARG A 220 -11.45 -8.42 -13.83
CA ARG A 220 -10.37 -9.37 -14.14
C ARG A 220 -10.90 -10.52 -14.99
N ASP A 221 -12.12 -10.95 -14.73
CA ASP A 221 -12.87 -11.90 -15.57
C ASP A 221 -14.08 -11.22 -16.23
N ILE A 222 -13.79 -10.39 -17.24
CA ILE A 222 -14.84 -9.68 -18.00
C ILE A 222 -15.88 -10.63 -18.56
N LYS A 223 -15.49 -11.82 -19.04
CA LYS A 223 -16.44 -12.72 -19.71
C LYS A 223 -17.48 -13.23 -18.71
N ALA A 224 -17.03 -13.74 -17.56
CA ALA A 224 -17.94 -14.18 -16.53
C ALA A 224 -18.80 -13.03 -15.98
N THR A 225 -18.21 -11.84 -15.83
CA THR A 225 -18.94 -10.64 -15.38
C THR A 225 -19.98 -10.19 -16.40
N GLN A 226 -19.65 -10.19 -17.69
CA GLN A 226 -20.57 -9.89 -18.79
C GLN A 226 -21.73 -10.87 -18.81
N ASP A 227 -21.47 -12.17 -18.77
CA ASP A 227 -22.50 -13.20 -18.81
C ASP A 227 -23.46 -13.08 -17.62
N LYS A 228 -22.94 -12.84 -16.42
CA LYS A 228 -23.74 -12.61 -15.20
C LYS A 228 -24.61 -11.35 -15.33
N LEU A 229 -24.03 -10.24 -15.81
CA LEU A 229 -24.75 -8.97 -15.95
C LEU A 229 -25.85 -9.06 -17.02
N VAL A 230 -25.53 -9.57 -18.21
CA VAL A 230 -26.49 -9.74 -19.31
C VAL A 230 -27.63 -10.66 -18.87
N THR A 231 -27.32 -11.80 -18.25
CA THR A 231 -28.36 -12.73 -17.74
C THR A 231 -29.29 -12.05 -16.73
N ARG A 232 -28.74 -11.25 -15.81
CA ARG A 232 -29.52 -10.56 -14.80
C ARG A 232 -30.40 -9.46 -15.39
N LEU A 233 -29.83 -8.62 -16.27
CA LEU A 233 -30.57 -7.56 -16.94
C LEU A 233 -31.65 -8.14 -17.86
N GLN A 234 -31.39 -9.26 -18.53
CA GLN A 234 -32.38 -9.95 -19.34
C GLN A 234 -33.55 -10.45 -18.47
N LYS A 235 -33.28 -11.05 -17.30
CA LYS A 235 -34.35 -11.43 -16.36
C LYS A 235 -35.18 -10.24 -15.88
N GLN A 236 -34.55 -9.08 -15.66
CA GLN A 236 -35.26 -7.85 -15.29
C GLN A 236 -36.13 -7.33 -16.45
N LEU A 237 -35.62 -7.39 -17.68
CA LEU A 237 -36.36 -7.02 -18.88
C LEU A 237 -37.60 -7.92 -19.03
N ASP A 238 -37.43 -9.24 -18.92
CA ASP A 238 -38.53 -10.20 -19.05
C ASP A 238 -39.61 -9.98 -17.97
N ALA A 239 -39.20 -9.70 -16.72
CA ALA A 239 -40.11 -9.40 -15.62
C ALA A 239 -40.87 -8.08 -15.82
N GLN A 240 -40.19 -7.03 -16.32
CA GLN A 240 -40.85 -5.77 -16.65
C GLN A 240 -41.79 -5.91 -17.84
N GLN A 241 -41.44 -6.70 -18.86
CA GLN A 241 -42.33 -6.96 -19.99
C GLN A 241 -43.61 -7.66 -19.53
N ALA A 242 -43.48 -8.65 -18.64
CA ALA A 242 -44.64 -9.32 -18.03
C ALA A 242 -45.53 -8.33 -17.24
N SER A 243 -44.91 -7.44 -16.47
CA SER A 243 -45.61 -6.41 -15.69
C SER A 243 -46.34 -5.39 -16.59
N ALA A 244 -45.68 -4.92 -17.66
CA ALA A 244 -46.27 -4.00 -18.62
C ALA A 244 -47.46 -4.63 -19.37
N MET A 245 -47.33 -5.90 -19.77
CA MET A 245 -48.44 -6.66 -20.36
C MET A 245 -49.63 -6.80 -19.39
N GLN A 246 -49.36 -7.01 -18.09
CA GLN A 246 -50.41 -7.09 -17.08
C GLN A 246 -51.10 -5.73 -16.88
N ALA A 247 -50.35 -4.63 -16.80
CA ALA A 247 -50.91 -3.28 -16.69
C ALA A 247 -51.79 -2.93 -17.91
N MET A 248 -51.36 -3.30 -19.12
CA MET A 248 -52.17 -3.15 -20.34
C MET A 248 -53.48 -3.94 -20.27
N LYS A 249 -53.44 -5.20 -19.79
CA LYS A 249 -54.65 -6.03 -19.62
C LYS A 249 -55.63 -5.47 -18.59
N LEU A 250 -55.12 -4.79 -17.56
CA LEU A 250 -55.92 -4.17 -16.49
C LEU A 250 -56.41 -2.76 -16.85
N GLY A 251 -56.05 -2.21 -18.01
CA GLY A 251 -56.43 -0.87 -18.45
C GLY A 251 -55.60 0.28 -17.82
N ASN A 252 -54.50 -0.03 -17.13
CA ASN A 252 -53.59 0.95 -16.53
C ASN A 252 -52.60 1.50 -17.57
N PHE A 253 -53.09 2.20 -18.60
CA PHE A 253 -52.27 2.65 -19.73
C PHE A 253 -51.19 3.67 -19.35
N SER A 254 -51.40 4.50 -18.33
CA SER A 254 -50.37 5.43 -17.82
C SER A 254 -49.16 4.67 -17.26
N GLU A 255 -49.40 3.59 -16.51
CA GLU A 255 -48.36 2.76 -15.92
C GLU A 255 -47.62 1.96 -17.02
N ALA A 256 -48.37 1.41 -17.98
CA ALA A 256 -47.81 0.72 -19.14
C ALA A 256 -46.91 1.65 -20.00
N SER A 257 -47.30 2.92 -20.19
CA SER A 257 -46.49 3.90 -20.93
C SER A 257 -45.18 4.23 -20.22
N GLN A 258 -45.20 4.40 -18.89
CA GLN A 258 -43.98 4.60 -18.10
C GLN A 258 -43.07 3.37 -18.18
N MET A 259 -43.63 2.16 -18.06
CA MET A 259 -42.87 0.92 -18.18
C MET A 259 -42.25 0.75 -19.58
N SER A 260 -42.91 1.19 -20.65
CA SER A 260 -42.34 1.13 -22.00
C SER A 260 -41.02 1.89 -22.12
N SER A 261 -40.93 3.09 -21.54
CA SER A 261 -39.68 3.86 -21.54
C SER A 261 -38.56 3.18 -20.73
N GLN A 262 -38.92 2.47 -19.66
CA GLN A 262 -37.97 1.70 -18.84
C GLN A 262 -37.48 0.44 -19.58
N LEU A 263 -38.36 -0.20 -20.36
CA LEU A 263 -38.01 -1.35 -21.19
C LEU A 263 -37.00 -0.98 -22.28
N ASP A 264 -37.20 0.16 -22.96
CA ASP A 264 -36.26 0.67 -23.96
C ASP A 264 -34.90 1.00 -23.32
N SER A 265 -34.93 1.63 -22.13
CA SER A 265 -33.71 1.91 -21.36
C SER A 265 -32.97 0.61 -20.99
N LEU A 266 -33.66 -0.41 -20.48
CA LEU A 266 -33.06 -1.70 -20.15
C LEU A 266 -32.50 -2.43 -21.38
N GLN A 267 -33.20 -2.42 -22.51
CA GLN A 267 -32.68 -3.00 -23.75
C GLN A 267 -31.40 -2.30 -24.21
N ASN A 268 -31.36 -0.97 -24.13
CA ASN A 268 -30.17 -0.20 -24.47
C ASN A 268 -29.04 -0.47 -23.49
N ALA A 269 -29.33 -0.58 -22.19
CA ALA A 269 -28.36 -0.95 -21.17
C ALA A 269 -27.74 -2.32 -21.44
N ILE A 270 -28.54 -3.35 -21.77
CA ILE A 270 -28.07 -4.69 -22.14
C ILE A 270 -27.12 -4.63 -23.33
N LYS A 271 -27.49 -3.90 -24.40
CA LYS A 271 -26.65 -3.74 -25.60
C LYS A 271 -25.33 -3.02 -25.29
N ALA A 272 -25.34 -2.09 -24.34
CA ALA A 272 -24.18 -1.31 -23.95
C ALA A 272 -23.24 -2.03 -22.98
N VAL A 273 -23.67 -3.14 -22.34
CA VAL A 273 -22.85 -3.88 -21.35
C VAL A 273 -21.43 -4.17 -21.84
N PRO A 274 -21.19 -4.73 -23.04
CA PRO A 274 -19.84 -5.08 -23.46
C PRO A 274 -18.92 -3.86 -23.57
N GLN A 275 -19.40 -2.77 -24.16
CA GLN A 275 -18.61 -1.54 -24.33
C GLN A 275 -18.34 -0.86 -23.00
N ASN A 276 -19.33 -0.82 -22.11
CA ASN A 276 -19.19 -0.22 -20.79
C ASN A 276 -18.22 -1.02 -19.90
N LEU A 277 -18.28 -2.36 -19.95
CA LEU A 277 -17.33 -3.22 -19.24
C LEU A 277 -15.90 -3.06 -19.75
N GLN A 278 -15.70 -2.97 -21.06
CA GLN A 278 -14.39 -2.70 -21.63
C GLN A 278 -13.84 -1.34 -21.17
N THR A 279 -14.68 -0.31 -21.16
CA THR A 279 -14.30 1.03 -20.68
C THR A 279 -13.93 1.01 -19.20
N ALA A 280 -14.74 0.33 -18.37
CA ALA A 280 -14.49 0.19 -16.94
C ALA A 280 -13.21 -0.60 -16.65
N GLN A 281 -12.95 -1.69 -17.39
CA GLN A 281 -11.71 -2.45 -17.27
C GLN A 281 -10.50 -1.62 -17.67
N ALA A 282 -10.55 -0.92 -18.80
CA ALA A 282 -9.44 -0.09 -19.25
C ALA A 282 -9.13 1.01 -18.23
N ALA A 283 -10.16 1.68 -17.69
CA ALA A 283 -10.00 2.67 -16.63
C ALA A 283 -9.41 2.07 -15.35
N TRP A 284 -9.89 0.90 -14.94
CA TRP A 284 -9.39 0.18 -13.77
C TRP A 284 -7.93 -0.27 -13.96
N GLN A 285 -7.58 -0.88 -15.09
CA GLN A 285 -6.22 -1.28 -15.43
C GLN A 285 -5.29 -0.08 -15.42
N ASN A 286 -5.63 1.00 -16.13
CA ASN A 286 -4.79 2.21 -16.18
C ASN A 286 -4.53 2.82 -14.80
N THR A 287 -5.46 2.66 -13.85
CA THR A 287 -5.34 3.22 -12.49
C THR A 287 -4.60 2.27 -11.52
N HIS A 288 -4.69 0.96 -11.72
CA HIS A 288 -4.23 -0.05 -10.76
C HIS A 288 -3.08 -0.93 -11.24
N GLN A 289 -2.69 -0.89 -12.52
CA GLN A 289 -1.72 -1.84 -13.11
C GLN A 289 -0.38 -1.87 -12.38
N GLU A 290 0.16 -0.71 -12.02
CA GLU A 290 1.44 -0.60 -11.29
C GLU A 290 1.35 -1.30 -9.94
N TRP A 291 0.28 -1.04 -9.20
CA TRP A 291 0.05 -1.68 -7.91
C TRP A 291 -0.24 -3.19 -8.05
N LEU A 292 -1.01 -3.61 -9.06
CA LEU A 292 -1.28 -5.04 -9.29
C LEU A 292 0.02 -5.80 -9.55
N THR A 293 0.89 -5.21 -10.38
CA THR A 293 2.22 -5.76 -10.66
C THR A 293 3.06 -5.83 -9.38
N PHE A 294 2.97 -4.82 -8.52
CA PHE A 294 3.62 -4.84 -7.21
C PHE A 294 3.05 -5.94 -6.31
N ALA A 295 1.72 -5.99 -6.14
CA ALA A 295 1.04 -6.93 -5.26
C ALA A 295 1.25 -8.39 -5.67
N GLU A 296 1.30 -8.67 -6.97
CA GLU A 296 1.63 -10.00 -7.49
C GLU A 296 3.07 -10.39 -7.14
N ARG A 297 4.04 -9.48 -7.30
CA ARG A 297 5.43 -9.77 -6.93
C ARG A 297 5.56 -10.00 -5.43
N PHE A 298 5.05 -9.07 -4.63
CA PHE A 298 5.22 -9.06 -3.18
C PHE A 298 4.14 -9.82 -2.42
N HIS A 299 3.45 -10.78 -3.03
CA HIS A 299 2.30 -11.45 -2.41
C HIS A 299 2.62 -12.08 -1.03
N SER A 300 3.84 -12.60 -0.85
CA SER A 300 4.31 -13.24 0.39
C SER A 300 4.49 -12.24 1.54
N TRP A 301 4.53 -10.93 1.25
CA TRP A 301 4.59 -9.91 2.29
C TRP A 301 3.36 -9.91 3.19
N GLY A 302 2.20 -10.37 2.69
CA GLY A 302 1.00 -10.52 3.49
C GLY A 302 1.20 -11.38 4.75
N ASP A 303 2.17 -12.31 4.74
CA ASP A 303 2.44 -13.16 5.90
C ASP A 303 2.99 -12.41 7.12
N LEU A 304 3.58 -11.22 6.93
CA LEU A 304 3.97 -10.36 8.06
C LEU A 304 2.79 -9.93 8.92
N LEU A 305 1.59 -9.81 8.35
CA LEU A 305 0.39 -9.46 9.11
C LEU A 305 -0.06 -10.55 10.09
N ASN A 306 0.56 -11.74 10.03
CA ASN A 306 0.36 -12.78 11.04
C ASN A 306 1.18 -12.50 12.32
N SER A 307 2.15 -11.58 12.26
CA SER A 307 2.93 -11.12 13.40
C SER A 307 2.28 -9.92 14.09
N GLN A 308 2.60 -9.69 15.37
CA GLN A 308 2.19 -8.46 16.04
C GLN A 308 3.09 -7.29 15.61
N ILE A 309 2.51 -6.10 15.41
CA ILE A 309 3.26 -4.90 15.01
C ILE A 309 4.40 -4.58 15.98
N SER A 310 4.18 -4.72 17.28
CA SER A 310 5.21 -4.53 18.31
C SER A 310 6.39 -5.49 18.13
N GLN A 311 6.13 -6.73 17.73
CA GLN A 311 7.15 -7.73 17.42
C GLN A 311 7.89 -7.35 16.13
N VAL A 312 7.18 -6.89 15.10
CA VAL A 312 7.80 -6.42 13.85
C VAL A 312 8.72 -5.23 14.09
N LEU A 313 8.28 -4.24 14.89
CA LEU A 313 9.11 -3.10 15.29
C LEU A 313 10.36 -3.55 16.05
N ALA A 314 10.20 -4.42 17.05
CA ALA A 314 11.32 -4.94 17.83
C ALA A 314 12.34 -5.68 16.95
N GLU A 315 11.88 -6.54 16.03
CA GLU A 315 12.79 -7.24 15.13
C GLU A 315 13.42 -6.31 14.08
N THR A 316 12.73 -5.24 13.68
CA THR A 316 13.29 -4.20 12.78
C THR A 316 14.49 -3.50 13.44
N GLU A 317 14.46 -3.28 14.75
CA GLU A 317 15.61 -2.73 15.49
C GLU A 317 16.82 -3.68 15.49
N THR A 318 16.59 -4.99 15.38
CA THR A 318 17.65 -6.01 15.33
C THR A 318 18.37 -6.12 13.98
N LEU A 319 17.91 -5.40 12.95
CA LEU A 319 18.55 -5.34 11.63
C LEU A 319 19.89 -4.59 11.69
N HIS A 320 20.87 -5.11 12.43
CA HIS A 320 22.17 -4.49 12.66
C HIS A 320 23.15 -4.79 11.52
N TRP A 321 24.16 -3.94 11.28
CA TRP A 321 25.41 -4.36 10.62
C TRP A 321 26.44 -4.62 11.72
N GLU A 322 27.42 -5.52 11.53
CA GLU A 322 28.60 -5.70 12.39
C GLU A 322 29.45 -4.40 12.60
N ILE A 323 28.88 -3.33 13.17
CA ILE A 323 29.62 -2.13 13.62
C ILE A 323 30.47 -2.48 14.85
N GLY A 324 30.17 -3.58 15.55
CA GLY A 324 31.01 -4.07 16.65
C GLY A 324 32.47 -4.29 16.23
N ALA A 325 32.70 -4.93 15.07
CA ALA A 325 34.05 -5.23 14.58
C ALA A 325 34.78 -3.96 14.10
N VAL A 326 34.14 -3.12 13.29
CA VAL A 326 34.77 -1.90 12.77
C VAL A 326 35.02 -0.87 13.88
N HIS A 327 34.11 -0.74 14.86
CA HIS A 327 34.30 0.18 15.97
C HIS A 327 35.36 -0.32 16.96
N GLN A 328 35.47 -1.64 17.19
CA GLN A 328 36.59 -2.21 17.95
C GLN A 328 37.92 -2.05 17.21
N ASP A 329 37.96 -2.28 15.90
CA ASP A 329 39.18 -2.14 15.09
C ASP A 329 39.64 -0.69 15.03
N VAL A 330 38.72 0.27 14.88
CA VAL A 330 39.01 1.70 14.94
C VAL A 330 39.52 2.09 16.32
N LYS A 331 38.91 1.60 17.40
CA LYS A 331 39.34 1.90 18.78
C LYS A 331 40.70 1.26 19.11
N SER A 332 40.95 0.04 18.62
CA SER A 332 42.22 -0.67 18.72
C SER A 332 43.33 0.04 17.94
N ASN A 333 43.04 0.52 16.74
CA ASN A 333 43.98 1.28 15.93
C ASN A 333 44.28 2.66 16.51
N LEU A 334 43.30 3.32 17.14
CA LEU A 334 43.50 4.58 17.86
C LEU A 334 44.47 4.38 19.05
N ALA A 335 44.25 3.35 19.86
CA ALA A 335 45.14 3.02 20.99
C ALA A 335 46.58 2.68 20.54
N LYS A 336 46.73 1.97 19.41
CA LYS A 336 48.05 1.71 18.82
C LYS A 336 48.73 2.99 18.33
N SER A 337 47.96 3.92 17.75
CA SER A 337 48.48 5.20 17.28
C SER A 337 48.96 6.08 18.43
N GLU A 338 48.26 6.07 19.57
CA GLU A 338 48.68 6.78 20.78
C GLU A 338 49.99 6.21 21.35
N ALA A 339 50.12 4.87 21.42
CA ALA A 339 51.36 4.22 21.87
C ALA A 339 52.57 4.55 20.98
N ILE A 340 52.39 4.57 19.66
CA ILE A 340 53.45 4.97 18.72
C ILE A 340 53.86 6.44 18.93
N ALA A 341 52.90 7.33 19.23
CA ALA A 341 53.21 8.72 19.49
C ALA A 341 54.06 8.90 20.76
N ASP A 342 53.78 8.13 21.80
CA ASP A 342 54.57 8.12 23.04
C ASP A 342 55.97 7.53 22.83
N ASP A 343 56.11 6.43 22.08
CA ASP A 343 57.40 5.84 21.73
C ASP A 343 58.27 6.81 20.93
N VAL A 344 57.68 7.53 19.96
CA VAL A 344 58.38 8.56 19.17
C VAL A 344 58.83 9.72 20.07
N LYS A 345 58.03 10.08 21.08
CA LYS A 345 58.39 11.13 22.03
C LYS A 345 59.57 10.70 22.92
N ALA A 346 59.54 9.47 23.41
CA ALA A 346 60.64 8.91 24.20
C ALA A 346 61.94 8.80 23.39
N LEU A 347 61.86 8.37 22.12
CA LEU A 347 62.99 8.33 21.19
C LEU A 347 63.60 9.71 20.98
N LYS A 348 62.77 10.74 20.78
CA LYS A 348 63.24 12.14 20.63
C LYS A 348 63.96 12.63 21.89
N GLN A 349 63.48 12.27 23.08
CA GLN A 349 64.13 12.63 24.34
C GLN A 349 65.48 11.92 24.50
N SER A 350 65.54 10.61 24.27
CA SER A 350 66.79 9.84 24.32
C SER A 350 67.82 10.32 23.30
N MET A 351 67.39 10.70 22.09
CA MET A 351 68.27 11.29 21.09
C MET A 351 68.79 12.67 21.51
N ALA A 352 67.94 13.50 22.13
CA ALA A 352 68.38 14.78 22.66
C ALA A 352 69.41 14.61 23.78
N GLU A 353 69.22 13.65 24.70
CA GLU A 353 70.18 13.36 25.76
C GLU A 353 71.52 12.81 25.23
N LEU A 354 71.50 12.02 24.15
CA LEU A 354 72.70 11.53 23.48
C LEU A 354 73.47 12.61 22.73
N LEU A 355 72.79 13.64 22.21
CA LEU A 355 73.42 14.77 21.52
C LEU A 355 74.04 15.80 22.49
N TRP A 356 73.70 15.74 23.78
CA TRP A 356 74.22 16.61 24.83
C TRP A 356 75.31 15.95 25.70
N ARG A 357 75.69 14.71 25.38
CA ARG A 357 76.89 14.03 25.88
C ARG A 357 77.98 14.06 24.81
#